data_AF-T1C8W1-F1
#
_entry.id   AF-T1C8W1-F1
#
_cell.length_a   1.000
_cell.length_b   1.000
_cell.length_c   1.000
_cell.angle_alpha   90.00
_cell.angle_beta   90.00
_cell.angle_gamma   90.00
#
_symmetry.space_group_name_H-M   'P 1'
#
loop_
_entity.id
_entity.type
_entity.pdbx_description
1 polymer ?
#
loop_
_entity_poly.entity_id
_entity_poly.type
_entity_poly.pdbx_seq_one_letter_code
_entity_poly.pdbx_strand_id
1 'polypeptide(L)'
;PPPRNANYAWIEHMIHHLAPNGVAGFVMANGSMSSQSSGEGEIRKAIVQADLVDCMIALPGQLFYGSMIPAALWFLSRDKTNGKFRDRRGQVLFIDARKLGHLVDRRHRELSDEEIAKTAKTYHAWRGEKEAGEYADVAGFCKSATLKEVESHGFVLTPGRYVGAEEAEDDGEPSP
;
A
#
# COMPACT_ATOMS: atom_id res chain seq x y z
N PRO A 1 -8.79 3.03 -20.23
CA PRO A 1 -7.61 2.19 -19.93
C PRO A 1 -6.76 1.85 -21.18
N PRO A 2 -5.45 1.63 -21.02
CA PRO A 2 -4.56 1.26 -22.12
C PRO A 2 -4.84 -0.16 -22.65
N PRO A 3 -4.89 -0.39 -23.99
CA PRO A 3 -5.34 -1.65 -24.57
C PRO A 3 -4.40 -2.84 -24.36
N ARG A 4 -3.15 -2.59 -23.94
CA ARG A 4 -2.10 -3.61 -23.79
C ARG A 4 -1.71 -3.89 -22.34
N ASN A 5 -2.30 -3.19 -21.38
CA ASN A 5 -2.13 -3.45 -19.95
C ASN A 5 -3.48 -3.38 -19.23
N ALA A 6 -3.99 -4.54 -18.80
CA ALA A 6 -5.27 -4.64 -18.15
C ALA A 6 -5.27 -4.14 -16.69
N ASN A 7 -4.12 -3.77 -16.12
CA ASN A 7 -4.01 -3.42 -14.71
C ASN A 7 -5.01 -2.32 -14.31
N TYR A 8 -4.94 -1.17 -14.97
CA TYR A 8 -5.83 -0.06 -14.65
C TYR A 8 -7.26 -0.29 -15.14
N ALA A 9 -7.47 -1.13 -16.16
CA ALA A 9 -8.81 -1.55 -16.56
C ALA A 9 -9.51 -2.31 -15.42
N TRP A 10 -8.81 -3.21 -14.74
CA TRP A 10 -9.34 -3.93 -13.58
C TRP A 10 -9.58 -3.01 -12.39
N ILE A 11 -8.67 -2.07 -12.11
CA ILE A 11 -8.85 -1.09 -11.04
C ILE A 11 -10.11 -0.25 -11.28
N GLU A 12 -10.26 0.31 -12.49
CA GLU A 12 -11.44 1.09 -12.88
C GLU A 12 -12.73 0.24 -12.81
N HIS A 13 -12.68 -1.01 -13.25
CA HIS A 13 -13.81 -1.95 -13.18
C HIS A 13 -14.23 -2.23 -11.73
N MET A 14 -13.27 -2.48 -10.83
CA MET A 14 -13.55 -2.67 -9.41
C MET A 14 -14.15 -1.40 -8.78
N ILE A 15 -13.61 -0.21 -9.09
CA ILE A 15 -14.15 1.07 -8.61
C ILE A 15 -15.61 1.24 -9.06
N HIS A 16 -15.90 0.94 -10.33
CA HIS A 16 -17.24 1.08 -10.90
C HIS A 16 -18.27 0.21 -10.19
N HIS A 17 -17.94 -1.04 -9.88
CA HIS A 17 -18.86 -1.98 -9.22
C HIS A 17 -18.85 -1.88 -7.69
N LEU A 18 -17.97 -1.08 -7.10
CA LEU A 18 -17.92 -0.90 -5.65
C LEU A 18 -19.12 -0.07 -5.17
N ALA A 19 -19.82 -0.56 -4.14
CA ALA A 19 -20.93 0.16 -3.52
C ALA A 19 -20.47 1.55 -2.99
N PRO A 20 -21.37 2.53 -2.84
CA PRO A 20 -21.01 3.88 -2.37
C PRO A 20 -20.23 3.93 -1.03
N ASN A 21 -20.50 2.99 -0.12
CA ASN A 21 -19.76 2.85 1.15
C ASN A 21 -18.85 1.60 1.16
N GLY A 22 -18.55 1.07 -0.02
CA GLY A 22 -17.78 -0.14 -0.21
C GLY A 22 -16.28 0.07 -0.03
N VAL A 23 -15.61 -1.02 0.33
CA VAL A 23 -14.15 -1.12 0.41
C VAL A 23 -13.74 -2.31 -0.46
N ALA A 24 -12.66 -2.17 -1.22
CA ALA A 24 -12.07 -3.25 -1.99
C ALA A 24 -10.60 -3.41 -1.61
N GLY A 25 -10.12 -4.65 -1.59
CA GLY A 25 -8.71 -4.99 -1.46
C GLY A 25 -8.32 -5.96 -2.57
N PHE A 26 -7.25 -5.69 -3.31
CA PHE A 26 -6.84 -6.53 -4.43
C PHE A 26 -5.32 -6.49 -4.68
N VAL A 27 -4.81 -7.54 -5.31
CA VAL A 27 -3.40 -7.73 -5.64
C VAL A 27 -3.12 -7.13 -7.03
N MET A 28 -2.08 -6.33 -7.15
CA MET A 28 -1.58 -5.79 -8.42
C MET A 28 -0.07 -5.96 -8.54
N ALA A 29 0.45 -6.07 -9.76
CA ALA A 29 1.89 -6.01 -9.99
C ALA A 29 2.46 -4.65 -9.53
N ASN A 30 3.70 -4.62 -9.03
CA ASN A 30 4.32 -3.40 -8.50
C ASN A 30 4.35 -2.23 -9.48
N GLY A 31 4.45 -2.51 -10.79
CA GLY A 31 4.40 -1.49 -11.83
C GLY A 31 3.14 -0.61 -11.76
N SER A 32 2.03 -1.13 -11.24
CA SER A 32 0.80 -0.36 -11.04
C SER A 32 1.01 0.88 -10.17
N MET A 33 1.93 0.86 -9.20
CA MET A 33 2.11 1.96 -8.25
C MET A 33 2.84 3.18 -8.83
N SER A 34 3.61 3.00 -9.90
CA SER A 34 4.58 4.02 -10.36
C SER A 34 4.65 4.22 -11.87
N SER A 35 4.14 3.26 -12.66
CA SER A 35 4.21 3.32 -14.12
C SER A 35 3.57 4.61 -14.64
N GLN A 36 4.28 5.22 -15.59
CA GLN A 36 3.85 6.39 -16.37
C GLN A 36 3.51 5.99 -17.82
N SER A 37 3.63 4.71 -18.14
CA SER A 37 3.39 4.23 -19.49
C SER A 37 1.91 4.28 -19.83
N SER A 38 1.60 4.53 -21.10
CA SER A 38 0.25 4.39 -21.66
C SER A 38 -0.87 5.10 -20.88
N GLY A 39 -0.58 6.24 -20.24
CA GLY A 39 -1.57 7.03 -19.49
C GLY A 39 -1.88 6.54 -18.07
N GLU A 40 -1.20 5.49 -17.57
CA GLU A 40 -1.43 4.95 -16.22
C GLU A 40 -1.19 5.97 -15.10
N GLY A 41 -0.26 6.91 -15.31
CA GLY A 41 -0.01 8.01 -14.38
C GLY A 41 -1.21 8.93 -14.19
N GLU A 42 -1.89 9.29 -15.28
CA GLU A 42 -3.07 10.17 -15.25
C GLU A 42 -4.27 9.46 -14.60
N ILE A 43 -4.47 8.17 -14.90
CA ILE A 43 -5.54 7.39 -14.27
C ILE A 43 -5.27 7.29 -12.76
N ARG A 44 -4.03 6.97 -12.35
CA ARG A 44 -3.64 6.91 -10.93
C ARG A 44 -3.87 8.24 -10.22
N LYS A 45 -3.43 9.33 -10.84
CA LYS A 45 -3.65 10.69 -10.35
C LYS A 45 -5.13 10.97 -10.12
N ALA A 46 -5.98 10.65 -11.10
CA ALA A 46 -7.43 10.84 -10.99
C ALA A 46 -8.04 10.03 -9.83
N ILE A 47 -7.64 8.77 -9.66
CA ILE A 47 -8.10 7.91 -8.56
C ILE A 47 -7.68 8.47 -7.19
N VAL A 48 -6.44 8.95 -7.07
CA VAL A 48 -5.91 9.55 -5.83
C VAL A 48 -6.61 10.89 -5.52
N GLN A 49 -6.80 11.75 -6.53
CA GLN A 49 -7.48 13.04 -6.36
C GLN A 49 -8.96 12.88 -6.02
N ALA A 50 -9.59 11.79 -6.47
CA ALA A 50 -10.93 11.39 -6.05
C ALA A 50 -10.97 10.79 -4.62
N ASP A 51 -9.83 10.77 -3.91
CA ASP A 51 -9.67 10.27 -2.54
C ASP A 51 -10.05 8.79 -2.37
N LEU A 52 -9.95 8.00 -3.44
CA LEU A 52 -10.41 6.61 -3.46
C LEU A 52 -9.38 5.63 -2.89
N VAL A 53 -8.07 5.95 -3.00
CA VAL A 53 -7.00 5.07 -2.47
C VAL A 53 -6.97 5.18 -0.96
N ASP A 54 -7.20 4.07 -0.25
CA ASP A 54 -7.25 4.02 1.21
C ASP A 54 -5.89 3.57 1.79
N CYS A 55 -5.33 2.47 1.27
CA CYS A 55 -4.05 1.93 1.72
C CYS A 55 -3.28 1.26 0.58
N MET A 56 -1.97 1.38 0.62
CA MET A 56 -1.02 0.77 -0.31
C MET A 56 -0.01 -0.07 0.47
N ILE A 57 0.09 -1.37 0.14
CA ILE A 57 1.03 -2.29 0.79
C ILE A 57 1.98 -2.86 -0.24
N ALA A 58 3.28 -2.60 -0.11
CA ALA A 58 4.30 -3.26 -0.91
C ALA A 58 4.64 -4.60 -0.26
N LEU A 59 4.40 -5.70 -0.98
CA LEU A 59 4.65 -7.03 -0.46
C LEU A 59 6.10 -7.47 -0.72
N PRO A 60 6.63 -8.42 0.09
CA PRO A 60 7.87 -9.11 -0.22
C PRO A 60 7.91 -9.65 -1.66
N GLY A 61 9.10 -9.62 -2.26
CA GLY A 61 9.34 -10.42 -3.46
C GLY A 61 9.16 -11.91 -3.13
N GLN A 62 9.03 -12.74 -4.16
CA GLN A 62 9.05 -14.21 -4.01
C GLN A 62 7.86 -14.83 -3.24
N LEU A 63 6.79 -14.08 -2.99
CA LEU A 63 5.58 -14.62 -2.35
C LEU A 63 4.73 -15.51 -3.26
N PHE A 64 4.75 -15.26 -4.58
CA PHE A 64 3.88 -15.98 -5.51
C PHE A 64 4.63 -17.13 -6.18
N TYR A 65 4.16 -18.36 -5.95
CA TYR A 65 4.72 -19.57 -6.55
C TYR A 65 4.66 -19.58 -8.09
N GLY A 66 3.68 -18.88 -8.67
CA GLY A 66 3.48 -18.80 -10.12
C GLY A 66 4.13 -17.59 -10.81
N SER A 67 4.69 -16.63 -10.06
CA SER A 67 5.24 -15.40 -10.63
C SER A 67 6.34 -14.82 -9.76
N MET A 68 7.50 -14.55 -10.37
CA MET A 68 8.59 -13.83 -9.71
C MET A 68 8.35 -12.31 -9.64
N ILE A 69 7.28 -11.80 -10.26
CA ILE A 69 6.97 -10.37 -10.26
C ILE A 69 6.48 -9.97 -8.86
N PRO A 70 7.17 -9.04 -8.18
CA PRO A 70 6.69 -8.51 -6.91
C PRO A 70 5.34 -7.81 -7.07
N ALA A 71 4.47 -7.98 -6.08
CA ALA A 71 3.13 -7.42 -6.09
C ALA A 71 2.90 -6.46 -4.92
N ALA A 72 1.83 -5.70 -5.03
CA ALA A 72 1.34 -4.80 -4.01
C ALA A 72 -0.14 -5.07 -3.76
N LEU A 73 -0.61 -4.79 -2.55
CA LEU A 73 -2.02 -4.70 -2.24
C LEU A 73 -2.47 -3.26 -2.39
N TRP A 74 -3.56 -3.09 -3.12
CA TRP A 74 -4.31 -1.84 -3.18
C TRP A 74 -5.56 -2.02 -2.34
N PHE A 75 -5.82 -1.05 -1.48
CA PHE A 75 -7.11 -0.90 -0.81
C PHE A 75 -7.77 0.38 -1.27
N LEU A 76 -9.03 0.28 -1.66
CA LEU A 76 -9.87 1.41 -2.08
C LEU A 76 -11.06 1.56 -1.14
N SER A 77 -11.47 2.79 -0.88
CA SER A 77 -12.70 3.11 -0.17
C SER A 77 -13.48 4.17 -0.92
N ARG A 78 -14.79 3.91 -1.15
CA ARG A 78 -15.68 4.89 -1.81
C ARG A 78 -16.16 5.99 -0.85
N ASP A 79 -16.08 5.75 0.46
CA ASP A 79 -16.38 6.72 1.51
C ASP A 79 -15.48 6.51 2.73
N LYS A 80 -14.53 7.44 2.93
CA LYS A 80 -13.61 7.48 4.07
C LYS A 80 -14.21 8.09 5.35
N THR A 81 -15.47 8.51 5.31
CA THR A 81 -16.23 9.09 6.43
C THR A 81 -17.37 8.23 6.94
N ASN A 82 -17.53 7.01 6.40
CA ASN A 82 -18.68 6.08 6.44
C ASN A 82 -19.40 5.79 7.78
N GLY A 83 -19.16 6.55 8.84
CA GLY A 83 -19.83 6.52 10.13
C GLY A 83 -19.32 5.38 11.03
N LYS A 84 -18.47 4.50 10.52
CA LYS A 84 -17.97 3.33 11.25
C LYS A 84 -16.58 3.54 11.83
N PHE A 85 -15.74 4.30 11.13
CA PHE A 85 -14.35 4.52 11.48
C PHE A 85 -14.05 6.02 11.57
N ARG A 86 -12.81 6.39 11.92
CA ARG A 86 -12.43 7.82 11.95
C ARG A 86 -12.50 8.43 10.55
N ASP A 87 -12.70 9.76 10.50
CA ASP A 87 -12.52 10.50 9.27
C ASP A 87 -11.03 10.45 8.86
N ARG A 88 -10.79 9.92 7.66
CA ARG A 88 -9.46 9.78 7.06
C ARG A 88 -9.41 10.33 5.64
N ARG A 89 -10.34 11.22 5.30
CA ARG A 89 -10.32 11.92 4.01
C ARG A 89 -9.00 12.64 3.80
N GLY A 90 -8.55 12.66 2.56
CA GLY A 90 -7.31 13.32 2.19
C GLY A 90 -6.04 12.61 2.69
N GLN A 91 -6.16 11.38 3.21
CA GLN A 91 -5.04 10.57 3.69
C GLN A 91 -4.98 9.23 2.97
N VAL A 92 -3.77 8.72 2.78
CA VAL A 92 -3.47 7.39 2.26
C VAL A 92 -2.46 6.72 3.19
N LEU A 93 -2.75 5.51 3.64
CA LEU A 93 -1.77 4.72 4.39
C LEU A 93 -0.80 4.02 3.44
N PHE A 94 0.48 4.13 3.73
CA PHE A 94 1.53 3.37 3.06
C PHE A 94 2.14 2.38 4.05
N ILE A 95 2.21 1.11 3.66
CA ILE A 95 2.89 0.05 4.42
C ILE A 95 3.94 -0.62 3.52
N ASP A 96 5.17 -0.66 4.00
CA ASP A 96 6.28 -1.35 3.35
C ASP A 96 6.55 -2.68 4.05
N ALA A 97 5.93 -3.74 3.55
CA ALA A 97 6.10 -5.09 4.07
C ALA A 97 7.25 -5.83 3.37
N ARG A 98 8.04 -5.18 2.48
CA ARG A 98 9.01 -5.88 1.61
C ARG A 98 10.09 -6.66 2.37
N LYS A 99 10.42 -6.23 3.60
CA LYS A 99 11.40 -6.88 4.48
C LYS A 99 10.82 -8.06 5.28
N LEU A 100 9.50 -8.23 5.30
CA LEU A 100 8.84 -9.32 6.02
C LEU A 100 8.97 -10.64 5.25
N GLY A 101 8.66 -11.72 5.94
CA GLY A 101 8.59 -13.06 5.40
C GLY A 101 9.92 -13.80 5.45
N HIS A 102 9.82 -15.11 5.58
CA HIS A 102 10.94 -16.03 5.67
C HIS A 102 10.99 -16.93 4.43
N LEU A 103 12.19 -17.38 4.06
CA LEU A 103 12.34 -18.33 2.96
C LEU A 103 11.85 -19.70 3.40
N VAL A 104 10.89 -20.25 2.68
CA VAL A 104 10.41 -21.63 2.87
C VAL A 104 11.12 -22.62 1.95
N ASP A 105 11.69 -22.11 0.85
CA ASP A 105 12.65 -22.83 0.02
C ASP A 105 13.68 -21.85 -0.58
N ARG A 106 14.50 -22.32 -1.53
CA ARG A 106 15.54 -21.50 -2.17
C ARG A 106 15.02 -20.27 -2.93
N ARG A 107 13.72 -20.23 -3.26
CA ARG A 107 13.12 -19.26 -4.18
C ARG A 107 11.86 -18.60 -3.65
N HIS A 108 11.17 -19.15 -2.66
CA HIS A 108 9.87 -18.64 -2.18
C HIS A 108 9.94 -18.14 -0.74
N ARG A 109 9.21 -17.05 -0.50
CA ARG A 109 8.97 -16.51 0.84
C ARG A 109 7.53 -16.77 1.26
N GLU A 110 7.32 -16.92 2.56
CA GLU A 110 6.00 -16.90 3.18
C GLU A 110 5.98 -15.86 4.29
N LEU A 111 4.83 -15.21 4.47
CA LEU A 111 4.56 -14.38 5.63
C LEU A 111 4.07 -15.27 6.77
N SER A 112 4.59 -15.07 7.97
CA SER A 112 4.03 -15.72 9.16
C SER A 112 2.67 -15.12 9.52
N ASP A 113 1.88 -15.86 10.29
CA ASP A 113 0.60 -15.35 10.82
C ASP A 113 0.81 -14.08 11.66
N GLU A 114 1.94 -13.97 12.36
CA GLU A 114 2.30 -12.77 13.14
C GLU A 114 2.57 -11.56 12.25
N GLU A 115 3.25 -11.75 11.10
CA GLU A 115 3.52 -10.68 10.14
C GLU A 115 2.25 -10.20 9.43
N ILE A 116 1.35 -11.15 9.10
CA ILE A 116 0.02 -10.85 8.56
C ILE A 116 -0.79 -10.07 9.61
N ALA A 117 -0.82 -10.56 10.86
CA ALA A 117 -1.55 -9.93 11.95
C ALA A 117 -1.01 -8.53 12.27
N LYS A 118 0.30 -8.34 12.28
CA LYS A 118 0.95 -7.02 12.44
C LYS A 118 0.49 -6.07 11.35
N THR A 119 0.58 -6.47 10.08
CA THR A 119 0.19 -5.65 8.93
C THR A 119 -1.30 -5.29 8.96
N ALA A 120 -2.17 -6.26 9.24
CA ALA A 120 -3.60 -6.05 9.37
C ALA A 120 -3.94 -5.11 10.53
N LYS A 121 -3.33 -5.32 11.71
CA LYS A 121 -3.51 -4.47 12.89
C LYS A 121 -3.09 -3.04 12.61
N THR A 122 -1.97 -2.82 11.91
CA THR A 122 -1.53 -1.47 11.52
C THR A 122 -2.56 -0.77 10.65
N TYR A 123 -3.12 -1.45 9.64
CA TYR A 123 -4.18 -0.88 8.81
C TYR A 123 -5.47 -0.62 9.61
N HIS A 124 -5.91 -1.54 10.46
CA HIS A 124 -7.12 -1.38 11.28
C HIS A 124 -6.97 -0.26 12.32
N ALA A 125 -5.82 -0.15 12.98
CA ALA A 125 -5.51 0.94 13.90
C ALA A 125 -5.53 2.29 13.16
N TRP A 126 -4.87 2.36 12.00
CA TRP A 126 -4.91 3.57 11.16
C TRP A 126 -6.33 3.90 10.70
N ARG A 127 -7.13 2.90 10.35
CA ARG A 127 -8.52 3.08 9.92
C ARG A 127 -9.39 3.61 11.05
N GLY A 128 -9.05 3.32 12.31
CA GLY A 128 -9.75 3.80 13.51
C GLY A 128 -10.62 2.73 14.18
N GLU A 129 -10.25 1.45 14.07
CA GLU A 129 -10.93 0.37 14.78
C GLU A 129 -10.55 0.33 16.26
N LYS A 130 -11.57 0.32 17.13
CA LYS A 130 -11.38 0.39 18.58
C LYS A 130 -10.52 -0.74 19.14
N GLU A 131 -10.61 -1.93 18.56
CA GLU A 131 -9.91 -3.13 19.02
C GLU A 131 -8.46 -3.21 18.49
N ALA A 132 -8.09 -2.38 17.51
CA ALA A 132 -6.78 -2.43 16.89
C ALA A 132 -5.71 -1.58 17.62
N GLY A 133 -6.14 -0.73 18.56
CA GLY A 133 -5.27 0.17 19.32
C GLY A 133 -4.97 1.48 18.58
N GLU A 134 -4.00 2.23 19.10
CA GLU A 134 -3.60 3.52 18.52
C GLU A 134 -2.62 3.32 17.35
N TYR A 135 -2.76 4.17 16.33
CA TYR A 135 -1.88 4.20 15.18
C TYR A 135 -0.72 5.17 15.42
N ALA A 136 0.48 4.77 14.99
CA ALA A 136 1.64 5.64 14.86
C ALA A 136 2.39 5.31 13.56
N ASP A 137 3.01 6.33 12.96
CA ASP A 137 3.96 6.13 11.87
C ASP A 137 5.21 5.41 12.40
N VAL A 138 5.74 4.48 11.62
CA VAL A 138 6.94 3.70 11.95
C VAL A 138 7.90 3.76 10.78
N ALA A 139 9.08 4.34 11.02
CA ALA A 139 10.12 4.48 10.01
C ALA A 139 10.45 3.14 9.35
N GLY A 140 10.51 3.12 8.02
CA GLY A 140 10.74 1.92 7.21
C GLY A 140 9.57 0.93 7.13
N PHE A 141 8.48 1.13 7.87
CA PHE A 141 7.34 0.20 7.88
C PHE A 141 6.01 0.82 7.49
N CYS A 142 5.56 1.91 8.13
CA CYS A 142 4.27 2.52 7.78
C CYS A 142 4.24 4.05 7.95
N LYS A 143 3.49 4.71 7.08
CA LYS A 143 3.24 6.16 7.17
C LYS A 143 1.86 6.54 6.62
N SER A 144 1.15 7.40 7.33
CA SER A 144 -0.08 8.04 6.86
C SER A 144 0.25 9.34 6.14
N ALA A 145 0.27 9.33 4.80
CA ALA A 145 0.57 10.53 4.02
C ALA A 145 -0.70 11.26 3.58
N THR A 146 -0.62 12.58 3.47
CA THR A 146 -1.67 13.44 2.93
C THR A 146 -1.68 13.42 1.39
N LEU A 147 -2.81 13.76 0.77
CA LEU A 147 -2.87 13.90 -0.70
C LEU A 147 -1.87 14.92 -1.25
N LYS A 148 -1.51 15.95 -0.47
CA LYS A 148 -0.48 16.93 -0.85
C LYS A 148 0.91 16.31 -0.90
N GLU A 149 1.24 15.45 0.06
CA GLU A 149 2.49 14.68 0.04
C GLU A 149 2.50 13.69 -1.14
N VAL A 150 1.37 13.04 -1.42
CA VAL A 150 1.27 12.15 -2.59
C VAL A 150 1.43 12.91 -3.91
N GLU A 151 0.87 14.11 -4.00
CA GLU A 151 1.03 15.01 -5.13
C GLU A 151 2.49 15.47 -5.31
N SER A 152 3.19 15.84 -4.23
CA SER A 152 4.61 16.24 -4.30
C SER A 152 5.52 15.10 -4.77
N HIS A 153 5.11 13.85 -4.57
CA HIS A 153 5.76 12.66 -5.11
C HIS A 153 5.30 12.25 -6.52
N GLY A 154 4.52 13.09 -7.21
CA GLY A 154 4.05 12.86 -8.58
C GLY A 154 3.02 11.73 -8.68
N PHE A 155 2.19 11.57 -7.64
CA PHE A 155 1.18 10.51 -7.53
C PHE A 155 1.75 9.10 -7.62
N VAL A 156 3.04 8.90 -7.31
CA VAL A 156 3.65 7.58 -7.20
C VAL A 156 3.28 6.96 -5.86
N LEU A 157 2.66 5.78 -5.89
CA LEU A 157 2.08 5.13 -4.71
C LEU A 157 2.98 4.06 -4.09
N THR A 158 4.29 4.08 -4.37
CA THR A 158 5.23 3.12 -3.79
C THR A 158 5.52 3.45 -2.32
N PRO A 159 5.18 2.58 -1.34
CA PRO A 159 5.33 2.84 0.08
C PRO A 159 6.73 3.31 0.52
N GLY A 160 7.79 2.75 -0.08
CA GLY A 160 9.17 3.13 0.21
C GLY A 160 9.51 4.62 -0.01
N ARG A 161 8.67 5.38 -0.75
CA ARG A 161 8.84 6.85 -0.87
C ARG A 161 8.35 7.62 0.36
N TYR A 162 7.51 7.01 1.17
CA TYR A 162 6.79 7.66 2.26
C TYR A 162 7.31 7.22 3.62
N VAL A 163 7.61 5.94 3.81
CA VAL A 163 7.93 5.36 5.12
C VAL A 163 9.34 5.71 5.64
N GLY A 164 10.22 6.27 4.80
CA GLY A 164 11.61 6.56 5.18
C GLY A 164 12.48 5.31 5.36
N ALA A 165 13.66 5.48 5.96
CA ALA A 165 14.54 4.37 6.35
C ALA A 165 14.42 4.12 7.85
N GLU A 166 14.53 2.86 8.27
CA GLU A 166 14.81 2.54 9.68
C GLU A 166 16.14 3.19 10.07
N GLU A 167 16.22 3.77 11.26
CA GLU A 167 17.52 4.16 11.83
C GLU A 167 18.38 2.90 11.91
N ALA A 168 19.57 2.94 11.29
CA ALA A 168 20.55 1.88 11.50
C ALA A 168 20.95 1.91 12.97
N GLU A 169 20.97 0.76 13.66
CA GLU A 169 21.68 0.66 14.92
C GLU A 169 23.13 1.09 14.66
N ASP A 170 23.57 2.14 15.34
CA ASP A 170 24.97 2.55 15.33
C ASP A 170 25.76 1.44 16.03
N ASP A 171 26.32 0.51 15.25
CA ASP A 171 27.08 -0.65 15.73
C ASP A 171 28.37 -0.25 16.49
N GLY A 172 28.62 1.04 16.71
CA GLY A 172 29.65 1.52 17.63
C GLY A 172 31.07 1.13 17.24
N GLU A 173 31.30 0.72 15.98
CA GLU A 173 32.65 0.47 15.48
C GLU A 173 33.32 1.80 15.14
N PRO A 174 34.39 2.19 15.86
CA PRO A 174 35.20 3.32 15.44
C PRO A 174 35.86 2.95 14.10
N SER A 175 35.71 3.81 13.11
CA SER A 175 36.40 3.65 11.83
C SER A 175 37.93 3.67 12.03
N PRO A 176 38.68 2.80 11.33
CA PRO A 176 40.14 2.70 11.45
C PRO A 176 40.90 3.91 10.90
#